data_AF-A0A1X4XV00-F1
#
_entry.id   AF-A0A1X4XV00-F1
#
_cell.length_a   1.000
_cell.length_b   1.000
_cell.length_c   1.000
_cell.angle_alpha   90.00
_cell.angle_beta   90.00
_cell.angle_gamma   90.00
#
_symmetry.space_group_name_H-M   'P 1'
#
loop_
_entity.id
_entity.type
_entity.pdbx_description
1 polymer ?
#
loop_
_entity_poly.entity_id
_entity_poly.type
_entity_poly.pdbx_seq_one_letter_code
_entity_poly.pdbx_strand_id
1 'polypeptide(L)'
;MELKTNANLDPVLHYKLDPGEWGSSAPSSAALSIGRVSQYEADNISRFKKEALKKGCYVIQTSVSLNISKQGEYLAATSGKSQVIIYCPKKDQSKKDNNEQSMLSIYDKQINQLKEQKNMHKPPIKKTK
;
A
#
# COMPACT_ATOMS: atom_id res chain seq x y z
N MET A 1 4.35 -28.27 46.66
CA MET A 1 3.36 -27.33 46.10
C MET A 1 3.82 -27.02 44.69
N GLU A 2 3.37 -27.80 43.71
CA GLU A 2 3.76 -27.59 42.31
C GLU A 2 2.99 -26.39 41.77
N LEU A 3 3.72 -25.33 41.43
CA LEU A 3 3.17 -24.21 40.68
C LEU A 3 2.91 -24.71 39.26
N LYS A 4 1.68 -25.15 38.99
CA LYS A 4 1.16 -25.25 37.63
C LYS A 4 1.17 -23.84 37.04
N THR A 5 2.25 -23.47 36.36
CA THR A 5 2.26 -22.25 35.56
C THR A 5 1.23 -22.46 34.46
N ASN A 6 0.11 -21.74 34.54
CA ASN A 6 -0.90 -21.71 33.51
C ASN A 6 -0.25 -21.17 32.24
N ALA A 7 0.32 -22.03 31.39
CA ALA A 7 1.03 -21.67 30.17
C ALA A 7 0.10 -21.15 29.06
N ASN A 8 -1.07 -20.61 29.40
CA ASN A 8 -2.11 -20.19 28.46
C ASN A 8 -2.88 -18.96 28.97
N LEU A 9 -2.17 -17.96 29.51
CA LEU A 9 -2.78 -16.66 29.78
C LEU A 9 -3.08 -15.95 28.46
N ASP A 10 -2.12 -15.83 27.56
CA ASP A 10 -2.25 -15.08 26.30
C ASP A 10 -2.31 -16.03 25.08
N PRO A 11 -3.52 -16.44 24.63
CA PRO A 11 -3.66 -17.38 23.53
C PRO A 11 -3.20 -16.75 22.20
N VAL A 12 -2.58 -17.57 21.35
CA VAL A 12 -2.16 -17.15 20.00
C VAL A 12 -3.35 -17.21 19.04
N LEU A 13 -3.68 -16.06 18.45
CA LEU A 13 -4.77 -15.91 17.49
C LEU A 13 -4.27 -15.94 16.06
N HIS A 14 -5.01 -16.65 15.22
CA HIS A 14 -4.81 -16.72 13.78
C HIS A 14 -5.91 -15.90 13.12
N TYR A 15 -5.54 -14.76 12.55
CA TYR A 15 -6.50 -13.92 11.83
C TYR A 15 -6.81 -14.55 10.48
N LYS A 16 -7.98 -14.24 9.93
CA LYS A 16 -8.22 -14.40 8.50
C LYS A 16 -7.93 -13.05 7.85
N LEU A 17 -6.99 -13.03 6.91
CA LEU A 17 -6.79 -11.87 6.04
C LEU A 17 -7.97 -11.72 5.10
N ASP A 18 -8.27 -10.48 4.73
CA ASP A 18 -9.16 -10.22 3.61
C ASP A 18 -8.53 -10.80 2.32
N PRO A 19 -9.34 -11.37 1.39
CA PRO A 19 -8.88 -12.13 0.22
C PRO A 19 -8.03 -11.36 -0.83
N GLY A 20 -7.51 -10.17 -0.50
CA GLY A 20 -6.59 -9.37 -1.31
C GLY A 20 -5.21 -9.11 -0.67
N GLU A 21 -4.96 -9.56 0.56
CA GLU A 21 -3.65 -9.42 1.21
C GLU A 21 -2.76 -10.65 0.96
N TRP A 22 -1.56 -10.42 0.42
CA TRP A 22 -0.57 -11.47 0.22
C TRP A 22 0.07 -11.85 1.56
N GLY A 23 -0.20 -13.07 2.05
CA GLY A 23 0.46 -13.65 3.22
C GLY A 23 -0.45 -14.58 4.01
N SER A 24 0.15 -15.41 4.88
CA SER A 24 -0.57 -15.97 6.02
C SER A 24 -0.58 -14.90 7.10
N SER A 25 -1.74 -14.58 7.66
CA SER A 25 -1.89 -13.62 8.76
C SER A 25 -0.97 -14.06 9.88
N ALA A 26 0.16 -13.36 10.07
CA ALA A 26 1.12 -13.81 11.06
C ALA A 26 0.41 -13.83 12.42
N PRO A 27 0.49 -14.96 13.13
CA PRO A 27 -0.21 -15.12 14.39
C PRO A 27 0.15 -13.98 15.34
N SER A 28 -0.81 -13.53 16.13
CA SER A 28 -0.56 -12.56 17.19
C SER A 28 -1.16 -13.08 18.47
N SER A 29 -0.48 -12.80 19.58
CA SER A 29 -1.08 -13.01 20.88
C SER A 29 -2.35 -12.18 21.03
N ALA A 30 -3.29 -12.65 21.84
CA ALA A 30 -4.55 -12.00 22.12
C ALA A 30 -4.35 -10.59 22.69
N ALA A 31 -3.34 -10.38 23.53
CA ALA A 31 -3.00 -9.06 24.07
C ALA A 31 -2.62 -8.03 23.00
N LEU A 32 -1.96 -8.46 21.91
CA LEU A 32 -1.50 -7.58 20.83
C LEU A 32 -2.46 -7.50 19.63
N SER A 33 -3.49 -8.34 19.64
CA SER A 33 -4.45 -8.51 18.54
C SER A 33 -5.10 -7.20 18.09
N ILE A 34 -5.57 -6.38 19.05
CA ILE A 34 -6.30 -5.14 18.76
C ILE A 34 -5.42 -4.16 18.00
N GLY A 35 -4.19 -3.93 18.47
CA GLY A 35 -3.24 -3.04 17.80
C GLY A 35 -2.89 -3.55 16.41
N ARG A 36 -2.67 -4.87 16.29
CA ARG A 36 -2.33 -5.50 15.02
C ARG A 36 -3.45 -5.37 13.98
N VAL A 37 -4.68 -5.73 14.33
CA VAL A 37 -5.83 -5.60 13.43
C VAL A 37 -6.06 -4.13 13.08
N SER A 38 -5.95 -3.22 14.05
CA SER A 38 -6.06 -1.77 13.80
C SER A 38 -5.04 -1.27 12.78
N GLN A 39 -3.80 -1.75 12.85
CA GLN A 39 -2.74 -1.39 11.89
C GLN A 39 -3.08 -1.88 10.48
N TYR A 40 -3.52 -3.14 10.34
CA TYR A 40 -3.95 -3.68 9.04
C TYR A 40 -5.10 -2.85 8.43
N GLU A 41 -6.12 -2.52 9.23
CA GLU A 41 -7.23 -1.70 8.73
C GLU A 41 -6.81 -0.28 8.34
N ALA A 42 -5.84 0.31 9.05
CA ALA A 42 -5.27 1.60 8.70
C ALA A 42 -4.51 1.54 7.36
N ASP A 43 -3.75 0.47 7.13
CA ASP A 43 -3.03 0.24 5.88
C ASP A 43 -4.00 0.04 4.71
N ASN A 44 -5.11 -0.68 4.92
CA ASN A 44 -6.17 -0.84 3.92
C ASN A 44 -6.83 0.50 3.56
N ILE A 45 -7.14 1.35 4.54
CA ILE A 45 -7.62 2.71 4.28
C ILE A 45 -6.59 3.53 3.47
N SER A 46 -5.30 3.40 3.77
CA SER A 46 -4.24 4.06 3.01
C SER A 46 -4.21 3.60 1.55
N ARG A 47 -4.38 2.30 1.29
CA ARG A 47 -4.50 1.75 -0.07
C ARG A 47 -5.71 2.32 -0.80
N PHE A 48 -6.89 2.32 -0.17
CA PHE A 48 -8.11 2.89 -0.76
C PHE A 48 -7.95 4.38 -1.10
N LYS A 49 -7.31 5.16 -0.21
CA LYS A 49 -6.98 6.58 -0.47
C LYS A 49 -6.07 6.73 -1.68
N LYS A 50 -5.00 5.93 -1.78
CA LYS A 50 -4.08 5.97 -2.94
C LYS A 50 -4.78 5.62 -4.24
N GLU A 51 -5.66 4.62 -4.24
CA GLU A 51 -6.45 4.25 -5.42
C GLU A 51 -7.46 5.32 -5.83
N ALA A 52 -8.16 5.93 -4.87
CA ALA A 52 -9.06 7.04 -5.12
C ALA A 52 -8.31 8.21 -5.78
N LEU A 53 -7.15 8.59 -5.24
CA LEU A 53 -6.31 9.65 -5.78
C LEU A 53 -5.84 9.35 -7.21
N LYS A 54 -5.40 8.11 -7.50
CA LYS A 54 -5.03 7.68 -8.87
C LYS A 54 -6.19 7.86 -9.85
N LYS A 55 -7.43 7.58 -9.41
CA LYS A 55 -8.63 7.75 -10.22
C LYS A 55 -9.09 9.21 -10.32
N GLY A 56 -8.49 10.13 -9.57
CA GLY A 56 -8.89 11.55 -9.49
C GLY A 56 -10.13 11.76 -8.62
N CYS A 57 -10.38 10.86 -7.69
CA CYS A 57 -11.50 10.90 -6.75
C CYS A 57 -11.01 11.34 -5.36
N TYR A 58 -11.95 11.81 -4.55
CA TYR A 58 -11.71 12.28 -3.20
C TYR A 58 -12.35 11.32 -2.19
N VAL A 59 -11.64 11.04 -1.11
CA VAL A 59 -12.20 10.29 0.03
C VAL A 59 -12.96 11.27 0.92
N ILE A 60 -14.26 11.04 1.08
CA ILE A 60 -15.12 11.89 1.94
C ILE A 60 -15.16 11.34 3.36
N GLN A 61 -15.21 10.01 3.51
CA GLN A 61 -15.35 9.37 4.80
C GLN A 61 -14.56 8.08 4.86
N THR A 62 -13.97 7.82 6.02
CA THR A 62 -13.31 6.56 6.36
C THR A 62 -13.90 6.04 7.67
N SER A 63 -14.15 4.74 7.76
CA SER A 63 -14.56 4.09 9.00
C SER A 63 -13.84 2.75 9.17
N VAL A 64 -13.57 2.39 10.42
CA VAL A 64 -12.99 1.11 10.83
C VAL A 64 -13.88 0.52 11.91
N SER A 65 -14.20 -0.76 11.79
CA SER A 65 -14.87 -1.53 12.82
C SER A 65 -14.04 -2.76 13.16
N LEU A 66 -13.84 -3.01 14.45
CA LEU A 66 -13.13 -4.18 14.95
C LEU A 66 -14.12 -5.16 15.56
N ASN A 67 -13.96 -6.44 15.25
CA ASN A 67 -14.69 -7.52 15.92
C ASN A 67 -13.88 -7.98 17.12
N ILE A 68 -14.31 -7.60 18.33
CA ILE A 68 -13.62 -7.91 19.57
C ILE A 68 -14.35 -9.08 20.24
N SER A 69 -13.59 -10.08 20.65
CA SER A 69 -14.09 -11.24 21.38
C SER A 69 -13.18 -11.55 22.57
N LYS A 70 -13.72 -12.18 23.60
CA LYS A 70 -12.93 -12.64 24.74
C LYS A 70 -12.22 -13.95 24.37
N GLN A 71 -10.90 -13.96 24.49
CA GLN A 71 -10.04 -15.10 24.22
C GLN A 71 -9.23 -15.40 25.49
N GLY A 72 -9.66 -16.43 26.23
CA GLY A 72 -9.16 -16.67 27.58
C GLY A 72 -9.50 -15.50 28.51
N GLU A 73 -8.48 -14.87 29.09
CA GLU A 73 -8.63 -13.70 29.97
C GLU A 73 -8.52 -12.36 29.23
N TYR A 74 -8.20 -12.38 27.93
CA TYR A 74 -7.92 -11.17 27.16
C TYR A 74 -9.09 -10.80 26.24
N LEU A 75 -9.31 -9.49 26.08
CA LEU A 75 -10.10 -8.97 24.97
C LEU A 75 -9.22 -8.92 23.73
N ALA A 76 -9.69 -9.51 22.65
CA ALA A 76 -8.91 -9.60 21.43
C ALA A 76 -9.74 -9.31 20.19
N ALA A 77 -9.15 -8.55 19.26
CA ALA A 77 -9.76 -8.31 17.95
C ALA A 77 -9.52 -9.54 17.07
N THR A 78 -10.56 -10.22 16.59
CA THR A 78 -10.46 -11.42 15.73
C THR A 78 -10.53 -11.09 14.24
N SER A 79 -11.15 -9.97 13.91
CA SER A 79 -11.21 -9.43 12.55
C SER A 79 -11.43 -7.92 12.59
N GLY A 80 -11.13 -7.27 11.48
CA GLY A 80 -11.44 -5.85 11.25
C GLY A 80 -12.25 -5.70 9.96
N LYS A 81 -12.80 -4.51 9.77
CA LYS A 81 -13.38 -4.09 8.51
C LYS A 81 -13.15 -2.60 8.34
N SER A 82 -12.52 -2.24 7.23
CA SER A 82 -12.33 -0.86 6.79
C SER A 82 -13.31 -0.52 5.67
N GLN A 83 -13.92 0.66 5.74
CA GLN A 83 -14.83 1.17 4.71
C GLN A 83 -14.48 2.61 4.37
N VAL A 84 -14.54 2.93 3.07
CA VAL A 84 -14.22 4.26 2.56
C VAL A 84 -15.29 4.69 1.57
N ILE A 85 -15.81 5.90 1.75
CA ILE A 85 -16.75 6.54 0.82
C ILE A 85 -15.95 7.50 -0.06
N ILE A 86 -16.01 7.27 -1.36
CA ILE A 86 -15.23 7.99 -2.37
C ILE A 86 -16.19 8.78 -3.26
N TYR A 87 -15.89 10.06 -3.48
CA TYR A 87 -16.53 10.89 -4.49
C TYR A 87 -15.62 11.08 -5.70
N CYS A 88 -16.08 10.63 -6.85
CA CYS A 88 -15.40 10.82 -8.12
C CYS A 88 -16.12 11.94 -8.89
N PRO A 89 -15.52 13.12 -9.07
CA PRO A 89 -16.07 14.09 -10.01
C PRO A 89 -16.06 13.47 -11.40
N LYS A 90 -17.14 13.68 -12.17
CA LYS A 90 -17.17 13.27 -13.58
C LYS A 90 -15.99 13.93 -14.29
N LYS A 91 -15.03 13.12 -14.74
CA LYS A 91 -14.06 13.59 -15.72
C LYS A 91 -14.84 13.80 -17.01
N ASP A 92 -14.97 15.05 -17.46
CA ASP A 92 -15.12 15.28 -18.89
C ASP A 92 -13.98 14.52 -19.57
N GLN A 93 -14.33 13.51 -20.38
CA GLN A 93 -13.38 12.59 -21.01
C GLN A 93 -12.47 13.28 -22.05
N SER A 94 -12.41 14.61 -22.10
CA SER A 94 -11.80 15.37 -23.19
C SER A 94 -10.33 15.76 -22.99
N LYS A 95 -9.68 15.49 -21.85
CA LYS A 95 -8.32 16.02 -21.58
C LYS A 95 -7.36 15.09 -20.82
N LYS A 96 -7.28 13.80 -21.14
CA LYS A 96 -6.23 12.94 -20.53
C LYS A 96 -5.22 12.26 -21.46
N ASP A 97 -5.39 12.31 -22.77
CA ASP A 97 -4.44 11.60 -23.65
C ASP A 97 -3.28 12.46 -24.17
N ASN A 98 -3.33 13.79 -24.02
CA ASN A 98 -2.31 14.67 -24.62
C ASN A 98 -1.07 14.95 -23.75
N ASN A 99 -1.07 14.58 -22.45
CA ASN A 99 -0.01 15.04 -21.53
C ASN A 99 1.09 13.99 -21.27
N GLU A 100 0.80 12.69 -21.43
CA GLU A 100 1.83 11.65 -21.34
C GLU A 100 2.64 11.55 -22.64
N GLN A 101 1.98 11.70 -23.80
CA GLN A 101 2.66 11.78 -25.10
C GLN A 101 3.53 13.04 -25.23
N SER A 102 3.12 14.17 -24.66
CA SER A 102 3.93 15.39 -24.67
C SER A 102 5.20 15.23 -23.82
N MET A 103 5.10 14.64 -22.63
CA MET A 103 6.24 14.42 -21.74
C MET A 103 7.25 13.40 -22.31
N LEU A 104 6.78 12.28 -22.86
CA LEU A 104 7.66 11.31 -23.53
C LEU A 104 8.42 11.95 -24.71
N SER A 105 7.76 12.79 -25.49
CA SER A 105 8.38 13.51 -26.61
C SER A 105 9.47 14.51 -26.17
N ILE A 106 9.36 15.07 -24.96
CA ILE A 106 10.33 16.01 -24.39
C ILE A 106 11.60 15.26 -23.97
N TYR A 107 11.44 14.09 -23.33
CA TYR A 107 12.59 13.25 -22.94
C TYR A 107 13.36 12.72 -24.16
N ASP A 108 12.67 12.29 -25.22
CA ASP A 108 13.31 11.80 -26.44
C ASP A 108 14.16 12.88 -27.12
N LYS A 109 13.68 14.13 -27.15
CA LYS A 109 14.44 15.27 -27.69
C LYS A 109 15.71 15.55 -26.87
N GLN A 110 15.62 15.50 -25.54
CA GLN A 110 16.78 15.71 -24.66
C GLN A 110 17.84 14.59 -24.84
N ILE A 111 17.40 13.33 -24.96
CA ILE A 111 18.31 12.19 -25.16
C ILE A 111 19.05 12.32 -26.50
N ASN A 112 18.37 12.76 -27.56
CA ASN A 112 19.00 12.93 -28.87
C ASN A 112 20.02 14.08 -28.87
N GLN A 113 19.71 15.21 -28.22
CA GLN A 113 20.66 16.31 -28.06
C GLN A 113 21.92 15.89 -27.29
N LEU A 114 21.79 15.08 -26.24
CA LEU A 114 22.92 14.56 -25.48
C LEU A 114 23.77 13.58 -26.30
N LYS A 115 23.15 12.75 -27.15
CA LYS A 115 23.87 11.86 -28.08
C LYS A 115 24.66 12.65 -29.13
N GLU A 116 24.09 13.71 -29.67
CA GLU A 116 24.76 14.60 -30.64
C GLU A 116 25.97 15.31 -30.01
N GLN A 117 25.82 15.81 -28.79
CA GLN A 117 26.94 16.42 -28.05
C GLN A 117 28.06 15.41 -27.75
N LYS A 118 27.70 14.16 -27.42
CA LYS A 118 28.68 13.09 -27.19
C LYS A 118 29.45 12.71 -28.47
N ASN A 119 28.81 12.80 -29.62
CA ASN A 119 29.45 12.54 -30.92
C ASN A 119 30.40 13.68 -31.34
N MET A 120 30.12 14.93 -30.95
CA MET A 120 30.98 16.09 -31.20
C MET A 120 32.24 16.12 -30.31
N HIS A 121 32.22 15.43 -29.16
CA HIS A 121 33.33 15.44 -28.19
C HIS A 121 34.24 14.20 -28.26
N LYS A 122 34.18 13.42 -29.35
CA LYS A 122 35.04 12.24 -29.50
C LYS A 122 36.45 12.68 -29.91
N PRO A 123 37.50 12.47 -29.07
CA PRO A 123 38.87 12.81 -29.46
C PRO A 123 39.29 11.98 -30.68
N PRO A 124 40.11 12.51 -31.59
CA PRO A 124 40.49 11.81 -32.80
C PRO A 124 41.21 10.49 -32.45
N ILE A 125 40.70 9.39 -33.00
CA ILE A 125 41.30 8.07 -32.89
C ILE A 125 42.67 8.15 -33.56
N LYS A 126 43.75 8.12 -32.77
CA LYS A 126 45.10 7.93 -33.30
C LYS A 126 45.16 6.53 -33.89
N LYS A 127 45.21 6.44 -35.22
CA LYS A 127 45.54 5.20 -35.93
C LYS A 127 47.01 4.88 -35.64
N THR A 128 47.27 3.89 -34.79
CA THR A 128 48.60 3.28 -34.66
C THR A 128 48.86 2.43 -35.90
N LYS A 129 49.99 2.70 -36.55
CA LYS A 129 50.59 1.88 -37.61
C LYS A 129 51.09 0.55 -37.06
#